data_AF-A0A069PDC3-F1
#
_entry.id   AF-A0A069PDC3-F1
#
_cell.length_a   1.000
_cell.length_b   1.000
_cell.length_c   1.000
_cell.angle_alpha   90.00
_cell.angle_beta   90.00
_cell.angle_gamma   90.00
#
_symmetry.space_group_name_H-M   'P 1'
#
loop_
_entity.id
_entity.type
_entity.pdbx_description
1 polymer ?
#
loop_
_entity_poly.entity_id
_entity_poly.type
_entity_poly.pdbx_seq_one_letter_code
_entity_poly.pdbx_strand_id
1 'polypeptide(L)'
;MALSGTVGCADWRVLANTREVAHGFECSICVELMGPDGSRFEHGFVHGAVFDRERDAILAGLQEGMVWVGLKRSRTIGLHP
;
A
#
# COMPACT_ATOMS: atom_id res chain seq x y z
N MET A 1 -15.39 4.92 -11.89
CA MET A 1 -14.03 4.53 -12.37
C MET A 1 -13.14 4.55 -11.15
N ALA A 2 -12.20 3.61 -11.03
CA ALA A 2 -11.29 3.54 -9.89
C ALA A 2 -9.85 3.75 -10.40
N LEU A 3 -9.14 4.73 -9.85
CA LEU A 3 -7.71 4.87 -10.05
C LEU A 3 -6.97 3.72 -9.36
N SER A 4 -6.08 3.08 -10.10
CA SER A 4 -5.12 2.15 -9.55
C SER A 4 -3.71 2.62 -9.88
N GLY A 5 -2.78 2.30 -8.98
CA GLY A 5 -1.39 2.71 -9.08
C GLY A 5 -0.49 1.64 -8.51
N THR A 6 0.70 1.52 -9.08
CA THR A 6 1.73 0.59 -8.61
C THR A 6 3.07 1.30 -8.56
N VAL A 7 3.81 1.12 -7.47
CA VAL A 7 5.20 1.55 -7.33
C VAL A 7 6.03 0.40 -6.77
N GLY A 8 7.27 0.25 -7.21
CA GLY A 8 8.13 -0.81 -6.66
C GLY A 8 9.45 -0.99 -7.39
N CYS A 9 10.20 -1.99 -6.94
CA CYS A 9 11.46 -2.44 -7.52
C CYS A 9 11.43 -3.96 -7.73
N ALA A 10 12.60 -4.60 -7.86
CA ALA A 10 12.71 -6.03 -8.16
C ALA A 10 12.19 -6.93 -7.02
N ASP A 11 12.31 -6.48 -5.78
CA ASP A 11 12.14 -7.25 -4.55
C ASP A 11 10.99 -6.75 -3.67
N TRP A 12 10.26 -5.73 -4.12
CA TRP A 12 9.04 -5.26 -3.47
C TRP A 12 8.16 -4.46 -4.42
N ARG A 13 6.85 -4.45 -4.15
CA ARG A 13 5.87 -3.61 -4.85
C ARG A 13 4.77 -3.17 -3.90
N VAL A 14 4.22 -2.00 -4.16
CA VAL A 14 3.02 -1.46 -3.53
C VAL A 14 2.00 -1.28 -4.63
N LEU A 15 0.84 -1.89 -4.46
CA LEU A 15 -0.34 -1.70 -5.28
C LEU A 15 -1.35 -0.89 -4.47
N ALA A 16 -1.96 0.09 -5.11
CA ALA A 16 -2.97 0.94 -4.51
C ALA A 16 -4.19 0.99 -5.44
N ASN A 17 -5.39 0.91 -4.88
CA ASN A 17 -6.64 0.99 -5.63
C ASN A 17 -7.62 1.88 -4.88
N THR A 18 -8.15 2.89 -5.53
CA THR A 18 -9.14 3.78 -4.93
C THR A 18 -10.55 3.22 -5.05
N ARG A 19 -11.39 3.56 -4.08
CA ARG A 19 -12.81 3.25 -4.10
C ARG A 19 -13.60 4.47 -3.67
N GLU A 20 -14.62 4.80 -4.44
CA GLU A 20 -15.59 5.82 -4.07
C GLU A 20 -16.46 5.32 -2.90
N VAL A 21 -16.63 6.18 -1.91
CA VAL A 21 -17.44 5.97 -0.71
C VAL A 21 -18.35 7.18 -0.49
N ALA A 22 -19.31 7.08 0.44
CA ALA A 22 -20.37 8.08 0.63
C ALA A 22 -19.89 9.54 0.78
N HIS A 23 -18.65 9.76 1.23
CA HIS A 23 -18.08 11.09 1.48
C HIS A 23 -16.70 11.28 0.86
N GLY A 24 -16.38 10.60 -0.24
CA GLY A 24 -15.13 10.80 -0.97
C GLY A 24 -14.52 9.49 -1.45
N PHE A 25 -13.20 9.36 -1.34
CA PHE A 25 -12.43 8.23 -1.84
C PHE A 25 -11.55 7.65 -0.74
N GLU A 26 -11.60 6.34 -0.55
CA GLU A 26 -10.63 5.60 0.24
C GLU A 26 -9.62 4.91 -0.68
N CYS A 27 -8.54 4.40 -0.10
CA CYS A 27 -7.52 3.66 -0.84
C CYS A 27 -7.20 2.32 -0.17
N SER A 28 -7.38 1.23 -0.91
CA SER A 28 -6.88 -0.09 -0.53
C SER A 28 -5.45 -0.25 -1.01
N ILE A 29 -4.57 -0.69 -0.11
CA ILE A 29 -3.14 -0.82 -0.32
C ILE A 29 -2.76 -2.29 -0.16
N CYS A 30 -1.99 -2.82 -1.09
CA CYS A 30 -1.37 -4.13 -1.00
C CYS A 30 0.14 -3.99 -1.15
N VAL A 31 0.90 -4.51 -0.20
CA VAL A 31 2.36 -4.53 -0.25
C VAL A 31 2.84 -5.95 -0.45
N GLU A 32 3.72 -6.12 -1.43
CA GLU A 32 4.38 -7.37 -1.75
C GLU A 32 5.88 -7.21 -1.52
N LEU A 33 6.51 -8.16 -0.83
CA LEU A 33 7.95 -8.21 -0.62
C LEU A 33 8.48 -9.60 -0.94
N MET A 34 9.66 -9.66 -1.55
CA MET A 34 10.43 -10.90 -1.68
C MET A 34 11.59 -10.88 -0.69
N GLY A 35 11.63 -11.88 0.18
CA GLY A 35 12.74 -12.14 1.08
C GLY A 35 13.96 -12.70 0.34
N PRO A 36 15.16 -12.57 0.91
CA PRO A 36 16.39 -13.08 0.31
C PRO A 36 16.43 -14.61 0.21
N ASP A 37 15.59 -15.30 0.97
CA ASP A 37 15.35 -16.75 0.93
C ASP A 37 14.32 -17.16 -0.12
N GLY A 38 13.81 -16.21 -0.91
CA GLY A 38 12.73 -16.44 -1.87
C GLY A 38 11.34 -16.47 -1.24
N SER A 39 11.20 -16.18 0.05
CA SER A 39 9.89 -16.05 0.69
C SER A 39 9.11 -14.88 0.09
N ARG A 40 7.83 -15.10 -0.24
CA ARG A 40 6.92 -14.02 -0.65
C ARG A 40 6.09 -13.60 0.53
N PHE A 41 6.10 -12.32 0.81
CA PHE A 41 5.26 -11.69 1.82
C PHE A 41 4.26 -10.77 1.13
N GLU A 42 3.00 -10.87 1.51
CA GLU A 42 1.92 -10.01 1.02
C GLU A 42 1.12 -9.48 2.20
N HIS A 43 0.78 -8.20 2.19
CA HIS A 43 -0.07 -7.60 3.22
C HIS A 43 -1.00 -6.54 2.62
N GLY A 44 -2.30 -6.73 2.84
CA GLY A 44 -3.35 -5.81 2.42
C GLY A 44 -3.88 -5.01 3.60
N PHE A 45 -4.07 -3.71 3.41
CA PHE A 45 -4.71 -2.82 4.38
C PHE A 45 -5.41 -1.66 3.65
N VAL A 46 -6.22 -0.89 4.38
CA VAL A 46 -6.91 0.29 3.82
C VAL A 46 -6.35 1.54 4.49
N HIS A 47 -6.08 2.58 3.71
CA HIS A 47 -5.64 3.87 4.23
C HIS A 47 -6.66 4.39 5.23
N GLY A 48 -6.21 4.84 6.41
CA GLY A 48 -7.09 5.24 7.52
C GLY A 48 -7.89 6.53 7.32
N ALA A 49 -7.88 7.10 6.10
CA ALA A 49 -8.49 8.39 5.80
C ALA A 49 -9.33 8.33 4.51
N VAL A 50 -10.34 9.18 4.44
CA VAL A 50 -11.15 9.42 3.24
C VAL A 50 -10.74 10.77 2.65
N PHE A 51 -10.62 10.84 1.34
CA PHE A 51 -10.14 12.01 0.61
C PHE A 51 -11.21 12.56 -0.32
N ASP A 52 -11.27 13.88 -0.48
CA ASP A 52 -12.22 14.54 -1.38
C ASP A 52 -11.94 14.24 -2.86
N ARG A 53 -10.68 13.98 -3.21
CA ARG A 53 -10.25 13.68 -4.58
C ARG A 53 -9.59 12.33 -4.67
N GLU A 54 -9.99 11.57 -5.69
CA GLU A 54 -9.45 10.25 -5.99
C GLU A 54 -7.92 10.26 -6.17
N ARG A 55 -7.38 11.30 -6.81
CA ARG A 55 -5.92 11.46 -7.00
C ARG A 55 -5.17 11.64 -5.67
N ASP A 56 -5.81 12.26 -4.68
CA ASP A 56 -5.18 12.52 -3.39
C ASP A 56 -5.18 11.21 -2.58
N ALA A 57 -6.25 10.40 -2.69
CA ALA A 57 -6.33 9.06 -2.12
C ALA A 57 -5.27 8.10 -2.69
N ILE A 58 -5.08 8.05 -4.02
CA ILE A 58 -4.11 7.14 -4.62
C ILE A 58 -2.66 7.51 -4.26
N LEU A 59 -2.32 8.81 -4.24
CA LEU A 59 -0.98 9.27 -3.86
C LEU A 59 -0.68 8.98 -2.39
N ALA A 60 -1.65 9.22 -1.50
CA ALA A 60 -1.53 8.89 -0.09
C ALA A 60 -1.37 7.39 0.15
N GLY A 61 -2.15 6.55 -0.55
CA GLY A 61 -2.04 5.10 -0.43
C GLY A 61 -0.69 4.55 -0.92
N LEU A 62 -0.18 5.06 -2.04
CA LEU A 62 1.16 4.70 -2.52
C LEU A 62 2.26 5.14 -1.54
N GLN A 63 2.15 6.35 -0.98
CA GLN A 63 3.10 6.84 0.00
C GLN A 63 3.08 6.00 1.28
N GLU A 64 1.91 5.68 1.82
CA GLU A 64 1.77 4.86 3.03
C GLU A 64 2.32 3.45 2.81
N GLY A 65 2.04 2.82 1.66
CA GLY A 65 2.63 1.53 1.31
C GLY A 65 4.16 1.56 1.24
N MET A 66 4.75 2.62 0.68
CA MET A 66 6.22 2.77 0.66
C MET A 66 6.81 2.94 2.07
N VAL A 67 6.15 3.70 2.95
CA VAL A 67 6.55 3.83 4.35
C VAL A 67 6.49 2.48 5.04
N TRP A 68 5.40 1.72 4.85
CA TRP A 68 5.24 0.38 5.40
C TRP A 68 6.38 -0.55 4.96
N VAL A 69 6.71 -0.57 3.66
CA VAL A 69 7.85 -1.35 3.12
C VAL A 69 9.16 -0.95 3.80
N GLY A 70 9.41 0.34 3.96
CA GLY A 70 10.57 0.87 4.67
C GLY A 70 10.65 0.35 6.10
N LEU A 71 9.56 0.45 6.86
CA LEU A 71 9.46 -0.01 8.25
C LEU A 71 9.63 -1.53 8.38
N LYS A 72 9.12 -2.30 7.41
CA LYS A 72 9.29 -3.76 7.39
C LYS A 72 10.75 -4.13 7.15
N ARG A 73 11.42 -3.47 6.20
CA ARG A 73 12.85 -3.70 5.87
C ARG A 73 13.78 -3.29 7.01
N SER A 74 13.47 -2.20 7.71
CA SER A 74 14.22 -1.78 8.90
C SER A 74 13.94 -2.64 10.14
N ARG A 75 13.06 -3.66 10.01
CA ARG A 75 12.58 -4.50 11.12
C ARG A 75 11.95 -3.71 12.26
N THR A 76 11.47 -2.49 11.98
CA THR A 76 10.76 -1.64 12.95
C THR A 76 9.39 -2.22 13.24
N ILE A 77 8.74 -2.78 12.23
CA ILE A 77 7.52 -3.56 12.39
C ILE A 77 7.85 -5.05 12.20
N GLY A 78 7.72 -5.81 13.30
CA GLY A 78 7.60 -7.25 13.23
C GLY A 78 6.17 -7.62 12.86
N LEU A 79 5.98 -8.67 12.06
CA LEU A 79 4.68 -9.33 11.99
C LEU A 79 4.86 -10.74 12.52
N HIS A 80 4.09 -11.04 13.57
CA HIS A 80 3.70 -12.39 13.87
C HIS A 80 2.84 -12.90 12.70
N PRO A 81 3.02 -14.16 12.27
CA PRO A 81 2.21 -14.78 11.21
C PRO A 81 0.72 -14.80 11.52
#